data_AF-A0A942C0V7-F1
#
_entry.id   AF-A0A942C0V7-F1
#
_cell.length_a   1.000
_cell.length_b   1.000
_cell.length_c   1.000
_cell.angle_alpha   90.00
_cell.angle_beta   90.00
_cell.angle_gamma   90.00
#
_symmetry.space_group_name_H-M   'P 1'
#
loop_
_entity.id
_entity.type
_entity.pdbx_description
1 polymer ?
#
loop_
_entity_poly.entity_id
_entity_poly.type
_entity_poly.pdbx_seq_one_letter_code
_entity_poly.pdbx_strand_id
1 'polypeptide(L)'
;MEAIRQIYERIPGTITIPPELRDRRVEVIILPLDQNEEKKTNGTAVDENGWPIGFFEATYGSAPDLPEREPQGEYEVREELE
;
A
#
# COMPACT_ATOMS: atom_id res chain seq x y z
N MET A 1 5.83 10.76 16.34
CA MET A 1 4.60 11.55 16.14
C MET A 1 3.46 10.57 16.21
N GLU A 2 2.63 10.62 17.25
CA GLU A 2 1.52 9.67 17.44
C GLU A 2 0.25 10.23 16.79
N ALA A 3 -0.28 9.51 15.81
CA ALA A 3 -1.52 9.88 15.12
C ALA A 3 -2.67 9.03 15.68
N ILE A 4 -3.77 9.68 16.08
CA ILE A 4 -4.99 9.00 16.50
C ILE A 4 -5.76 8.60 15.24
N ARG A 5 -5.82 7.31 14.93
CA ARG A 5 -6.61 6.76 13.81
C ARG A 5 -7.92 6.19 14.33
N GLN A 6 -9.03 6.75 13.88
CA GLN A 6 -10.37 6.23 14.16
C GLN A 6 -11.06 5.87 12.85
N ILE A 7 -11.53 4.62 12.74
CA ILE A 7 -12.25 4.12 11.57
C ILE A 7 -13.74 4.08 11.92
N TYR A 8 -14.57 4.68 11.07
CA TYR A 8 -16.03 4.62 11.16
C TYR A 8 -16.55 3.83 9.97
N GLU A 9 -17.43 2.85 10.19
CA GLU A 9 -18.14 2.16 9.10
C GLU A 9 -19.01 3.13 8.31
N ARG A 10 -19.65 4.07 9.02
CA ARG A 10 -20.38 5.20 8.45
C ARG A 10 -20.03 6.45 9.22
N ILE A 11 -19.52 7.46 8.51
CA ILE A 11 -19.14 8.73 9.14
C ILE A 11 -20.40 9.41 9.73
N PRO A 12 -20.41 9.75 11.03
CA PRO A 12 -21.48 10.53 11.63
C PRO A 12 -21.42 11.99 11.15
N GLY A 13 -22.53 12.73 11.27
CA GLY A 13 -22.56 14.16 10.93
C GLY A 13 -21.70 15.05 11.82
N THR A 14 -21.26 14.55 12.99
CA THR A 14 -20.42 15.26 13.95
C THR A 14 -19.33 14.32 14.46
N ILE A 15 -18.07 14.78 14.44
CA ILE A 15 -16.92 14.05 14.98
C ILE A 15 -16.51 14.67 16.32
N THR A 16 -16.44 13.85 17.37
CA THR A 16 -16.02 14.30 18.70
C THR A 16 -14.50 14.32 18.79
N ILE A 17 -13.92 15.50 19.00
CA ILE A 17 -12.46 15.64 19.16
C ILE A 17 -12.04 15.17 20.57
N PRO A 18 -11.04 14.28 20.67
CA PRO A 18 -10.49 13.85 21.95
C PRO A 18 -10.01 15.03 22.82
N PRO A 19 -10.20 14.99 24.14
CA PRO A 19 -9.80 16.09 25.04
C PRO A 19 -8.34 16.51 24.90
N GLU A 20 -7.45 15.59 24.56
CA GLU A 20 -5.99 15.78 24.46
C GLU A 20 -5.57 16.61 23.24
N LEU A 21 -6.49 16.78 22.27
CA LEU A 21 -6.30 17.54 21.04
C LEU A 21 -7.01 18.89 21.05
N ARG A 22 -7.78 19.21 22.10
CA ARG A 22 -8.43 20.51 22.26
C ARG A 22 -7.40 21.61 22.40
N ASP A 23 -7.69 22.80 21.86
CA ASP A 23 -6.84 24.00 21.90
C ASP A 23 -5.43 23.86 21.27
N ARG A 24 -5.24 22.82 20.44
CA ARG A 24 -3.99 22.56 19.71
C ARG A 24 -4.22 22.73 18.21
N ARG A 25 -3.18 23.20 17.50
CA ARG A 25 -3.18 23.20 16.03
C ARG A 25 -3.04 21.76 15.55
N VAL A 26 -4.10 21.24 14.92
CA VAL A 26 -4.17 19.86 14.41
C VAL A 26 -4.59 19.84 12.95
N GLU A 27 -4.18 18.79 12.24
CA GLU A 27 -4.66 18.46 10.90
C GLU A 27 -5.66 17.31 11.02
N VAL A 28 -6.83 17.46 10.40
CA VAL A 28 -7.86 16.42 10.35
C VAL A 28 -7.89 15.86 8.93
N ILE A 29 -7.52 14.58 8.80
CA ILE A 29 -7.51 13.88 7.51
C ILE A 29 -8.72 12.93 7.49
N ILE A 30 -9.65 13.16 6.56
CA ILE A 30 -10.80 12.28 6.32
C ILE A 30 -10.49 11.49 5.05
N LEU A 31 -10.30 10.17 5.20
CA LEU A 31 -10.04 9.27 4.09
C LEU A 31 -11.30 8.41 3.83
N PRO A 32 -11.98 8.56 2.69
CA PRO A 32 -13.00 7.61 2.27
C PRO A 32 -12.34 6.25 2.05
N LEU A 33 -12.84 5.21 2.75
CA LEU A 33 -12.29 3.86 2.69
C LEU A 33 -12.96 2.98 1.61
N ASP A 34 -14.12 3.40 1.13
CA ASP A 34 -14.87 2.81 0.02
C ASP A 34 -14.16 3.00 -1.33
N GLN A 35 -13.48 4.13 -1.54
CA GLN A 35 -12.70 4.37 -2.77
C GLN A 35 -11.50 3.41 -2.92
N ASN A 36 -11.01 2.81 -1.84
CA ASN A 36 -9.95 1.80 -1.92
C ASN A 36 -10.49 0.39 -2.19
N GLU A 37 -11.79 0.14 -2.01
CA GLU A 37 -12.42 -1.12 -2.41
C GLU A 37 -12.60 -1.18 -3.93
N GLU A 38 -12.78 -0.03 -4.61
CA GLU A 38 -12.83 0.02 -6.08
C GLU A 38 -11.49 -0.36 -6.74
N LYS A 39 -10.35 -0.21 -6.03
CA LYS A 39 -9.06 -0.74 -6.49
C LYS A 39 -8.84 -2.21 -6.17
N LYS A 40 -9.74 -2.85 -5.40
CA LYS A 40 -9.77 -4.31 -5.20
C LYS A 40 -10.68 -5.02 -6.19
N THR A 41 -11.22 -4.31 -7.18
CA THR A 41 -12.08 -4.90 -8.22
C THR A 41 -11.48 -4.75 -9.61
N ASN A 42 -10.26 -5.27 -9.80
CA ASN A 42 -10.06 -6.12 -10.97
C ASN A 42 -10.55 -7.53 -10.58
N GLY A 43 -11.85 -7.76 -10.78
CA GLY A 43 -12.47 -9.09 -10.87
C GLY A 43 -12.32 -10.01 -9.65
N THR A 44 -13.37 -10.12 -8.84
CA THR A 44 -13.59 -11.23 -7.88
C THR A 44 -13.72 -12.62 -8.54
N ALA A 45 -13.66 -12.68 -9.87
CA ALA A 45 -13.60 -13.93 -10.59
C ALA A 45 -12.12 -14.36 -10.70
N VAL A 46 -11.82 -15.49 -10.09
CA VAL A 46 -10.53 -16.16 -10.19
C VAL A 46 -10.64 -17.31 -11.20
N ASP A 47 -9.54 -17.63 -11.87
CA ASP A 47 -9.44 -18.82 -12.71
C ASP A 47 -9.37 -20.11 -11.86
N GLU A 48 -9.29 -21.27 -12.52
CA GLU A 48 -9.16 -22.58 -11.87
C GLU A 48 -7.92 -22.70 -10.97
N ASN A 49 -6.93 -21.82 -11.16
CA ASN A 49 -5.66 -21.80 -10.43
C ASN A 49 -5.63 -20.70 -9.35
N GLY A 50 -6.74 -19.99 -9.13
CA GLY A 50 -6.86 -18.95 -8.12
C GLY A 50 -6.27 -17.58 -8.52
N TRP A 51 -5.94 -17.37 -9.79
CA TRP A 51 -5.47 -16.07 -10.28
C TRP A 51 -6.63 -15.15 -10.64
N PRO A 52 -6.55 -13.84 -10.38
CA PRO A 52 -7.54 -12.90 -10.87
C PRO A 52 -7.66 -12.98 -12.40
N ILE A 53 -8.88 -13.11 -12.92
CA ILE A 53 -9.11 -13.11 -14.36
C ILE A 53 -8.60 -11.79 -14.96
N GLY A 54 -7.78 -11.88 -16.01
CA GLY A 54 -7.14 -10.72 -16.64
C GLY A 54 -5.77 -10.32 -16.06
N PHE A 55 -5.30 -11.01 -15.02
CA PHE A 55 -4.02 -10.70 -14.37
C PHE A 55 -2.81 -10.85 -15.32
N PHE A 56 -2.76 -11.92 -16.12
CA PHE A 56 -1.64 -12.17 -17.02
C PHE A 56 -1.61 -11.20 -18.19
N GLU A 57 -2.77 -10.83 -18.74
CA GLU A 57 -2.89 -9.83 -19.80
C GLU A 57 -2.46 -8.46 -19.31
N ALA A 58 -2.83 -8.10 -18.08
CA ALA A 58 -2.46 -6.82 -17.46
C ALA A 58 -0.96 -6.74 -17.11
N THR A 59 -0.31 -7.87 -16.85
CA THR A 59 1.12 -7.94 -16.48
C THR A 59 2.03 -8.28 -17.65
N TYR A 60 1.47 -8.66 -18.80
CA TYR A 60 2.23 -8.98 -20.00
C TYR A 60 3.01 -7.74 -20.48
N GLY A 61 4.34 -7.82 -20.44
CA GLY A 61 5.21 -6.72 -20.85
C GLY A 61 5.23 -5.53 -19.87
N SER A 62 4.66 -5.67 -18.67
CA SER A 62 4.73 -4.61 -17.64
C SER A 62 6.07 -4.60 -16.90
N ALA A 63 6.96 -5.57 -17.16
CA ALA A 63 8.29 -5.59 -16.60
C ALA A 63 9.10 -4.42 -17.20
N PRO A 64 9.64 -3.51 -16.38
CA PRO A 64 10.54 -2.47 -16.87
C PRO A 64 11.86 -3.08 -17.36
N ASP A 65 12.65 -2.28 -18.06
CA ASP A 65 14.02 -2.67 -18.40
C ASP A 65 14.78 -3.07 -17.12
N LEU A 66 15.41 -4.24 -17.18
CA LEU A 66 16.25 -4.69 -16.09
C LEU A 66 17.48 -3.77 -16.01
N PRO A 67 17.95 -3.43 -14.80
CA PRO A 67 19.19 -2.68 -14.65
C PRO A 67 20.34 -3.43 -15.31
N GLU A 68 21.36 -2.68 -15.72
CA GLU A 68 22.61 -3.30 -16.16
C GLU A 68 23.13 -4.22 -15.05
N ARG A 69 23.43 -5.46 -15.44
CA ARG A 69 23.99 -6.45 -14.51
C ARG A 69 25.45 -6.10 -14.27
N GLU A 70 25.86 -6.12 -13.01
CA GLU A 70 27.27 -6.00 -12.63
C GLU A 70 28.11 -7.08 -13.33
N PRO A 71 29.41 -6.81 -13.58
CA PRO A 71 30.33 -7.77 -14.18
C PRO A 71 30.30 -9.11 -13.44
N GLN A 72 30.06 -10.20 -14.19
CA GLN A 72 30.17 -11.53 -13.61
C GLN A 72 31.64 -11.85 -13.34
N GLY A 73 31.98 -12.12 -12.07
CA GLY A 73 33.33 -12.48 -11.65
C GLY A 73 33.96 -11.51 -10.65
N GLU A 74 33.39 -10.32 -10.48
CA GLU A 74 33.71 -9.44 -9.36
C GLU A 74 32.72 -9.71 -8.23
N TYR A 75 33.20 -10.33 -7.16
CA TYR A 75 32.40 -10.65 -5.98
C TYR A 75 32.87 -9.78 -4.81
N GLU A 76 31.92 -9.43 -3.95
CA GLU A 76 32.24 -8.77 -2.68
C GLU A 76 33.19 -9.66 -1.86
N VAL A 77 34.22 -9.03 -1.29
CA VAL A 77 35.13 -9.70 -0.37
C VAL A 77 34.48 -9.68 1.01
N ARG A 78 34.43 -10.83 1.66
CA ARG A 78 33.91 -10.95 3.02
C ARG A 78 34.76 -10.13 3.99
N GLU A 79 34.11 -9.45 4.94
CA GLU A 79 34.80 -8.79 6.04
C GLU A 79 35.67 -9.78 6.84
N GLU A 80 36.83 -9.30 7.30
CA GLU A 80 37.70 -10.06 8.19
C GLU A 80 37.01 -10.27 9.54
N LEU A 81 37.22 -11.44 10.14
CA LEU A 81 36.71 -11.74 11.47
C LEU A 81 37.69 -11.16 12.51
N GLU A 82 37.19 -10.36 13.45
CA GLU A 82 37.93 -9.93 14.65
C GLU A 82 38.20 -11.09 15.62
#